data_AF-A0A401GER0-F1
#
_entry.id   AF-A0A401GER0-F1
#
_cell.length_a   1.000
_cell.length_b   1.000
_cell.length_c   1.000
_cell.angle_alpha   90.00
_cell.angle_beta   90.00
_cell.angle_gamma   90.00
#
_symmetry.space_group_name_H-M   'P 1'
#
loop_
_entity.id
_entity.type
_entity.pdbx_description
1 polymer ?
#
loop_
_entity_poly.entity_id
_entity_poly.type
_entity_poly.pdbx_seq_one_letter_code
_entity_poly.pdbx_strand_id
1 'polypeptide(L)'
;MFSAAFPLPFRVFCLAGLGILGWAANLHWLQKFGLDPAATLKLHNYEDRYRGPPLIVSLQMEPDTAWPYEDLYRLVVVYTVWVGTAWLLFRRWTHGDLLLVDTFKYVPAVTALTLLMVLVCPYKILKKHERDRFLFTIRRCLFPANERVLFADIVFADVFTSYAKVLGDLWLSWCMLMPGGSLLVQPTQEGWSRWILPTLMSFPYAVRFRQCLLEYTASKSGDRRPLLNALKYASSFPVIYLSAAQRMVVSDLMSVKGEAVVREAWHGEHHLFRLWLLAALVNSLYSFWWDVTYDWGFDLLLPGSRANRAPPKQLVLPHLHSRSSLLNGASSPTDGALKEALLEGGQLSTKRADSFGARSYPFGLRPTLLLPLPIYPFAIFADLILRLTWSVKLSSHLHSYSEGDLAIFWIELAELVRRWMWVFIRIEWEIIKERHETRTARVYDEGHKQYANADDDYEMIPSDRSGNISETG
;
A
#
# COMPACT_ATOMS: atom_id res chain seq x y z
N MET A 1 -18.00 10.42 29.16
CA MET A 1 -18.55 9.04 29.25
C MET A 1 -17.83 8.04 28.36
N PHE A 2 -17.55 8.35 27.08
CA PHE A 2 -16.87 7.41 26.16
C PHE A 2 -15.47 6.98 26.64
N SER A 3 -14.65 7.89 27.18
CA SER A 3 -13.29 7.57 27.65
C SER A 3 -13.24 6.73 28.92
N ALA A 4 -14.25 6.84 29.77
CA ALA A 4 -14.41 5.94 30.91
C ALA A 4 -14.89 4.54 30.47
N ALA A 5 -15.80 4.48 29.49
CA ALA A 5 -16.35 3.23 28.97
C ALA A 5 -15.37 2.44 28.07
N PHE A 6 -14.56 3.16 27.31
CA PHE A 6 -13.64 2.62 26.32
C PHE A 6 -12.36 3.48 26.34
N PRO A 7 -11.48 3.25 27.33
CA PRO A 7 -10.28 4.06 27.51
C PRO A 7 -9.27 3.81 26.40
N LEU A 8 -8.32 4.74 26.26
CA LEU A 8 -7.38 4.80 25.15
C LEU A 8 -6.65 3.47 24.85
N PRO A 9 -6.16 2.70 25.84
CA PRO A 9 -5.50 1.42 25.55
C PRO A 9 -6.40 0.42 24.81
N PHE A 10 -7.68 0.30 25.21
CA PHE A 10 -8.63 -0.59 24.54
C PHE A 10 -9.00 -0.12 23.13
N ARG A 11 -9.02 1.19 22.88
CA ARG A 11 -9.19 1.75 21.51
C ARG A 11 -8.05 1.29 20.62
N VAL A 12 -6.81 1.41 21.11
CA VAL A 12 -5.62 0.97 20.39
C VAL A 12 -5.64 -0.54 20.11
N PHE A 13 -6.00 -1.36 21.10
CA PHE A 13 -6.14 -2.81 20.88
C PHE A 13 -7.21 -3.12 19.84
N CYS A 14 -8.35 -2.42 19.86
CA CYS A 14 -9.40 -2.60 18.87
C CYS A 14 -8.92 -2.24 17.45
N LEU A 15 -8.26 -1.09 17.28
CA LEU A 15 -7.72 -0.68 15.97
C LEU A 15 -6.65 -1.66 15.45
N ALA A 16 -5.78 -2.17 16.32
CA ALA A 16 -4.82 -3.21 15.94
C ALA A 16 -5.52 -4.51 15.49
N GLY A 17 -6.56 -4.95 16.19
CA GLY A 17 -7.36 -6.12 15.80
C GLY A 17 -8.08 -5.93 14.47
N LEU A 18 -8.65 -4.75 14.23
CA LEU A 18 -9.27 -4.37 12.95
C LEU A 18 -8.25 -4.34 11.81
N GLY A 19 -6.99 -3.99 12.08
CA GLY A 19 -5.89 -4.16 11.15
C GLY A 19 -5.66 -5.59 10.70
N ILE A 20 -5.56 -6.51 11.67
CA ILE A 20 -5.37 -7.94 11.39
C ILE A 20 -6.57 -8.49 10.61
N LEU A 21 -7.78 -8.11 10.99
CA LEU A 21 -9.01 -8.47 10.28
C LEU A 21 -9.02 -7.92 8.85
N GLY A 22 -8.67 -6.65 8.66
CA GLY A 22 -8.59 -6.01 7.35
C GLY A 22 -7.58 -6.70 6.45
N TRP A 23 -6.41 -7.08 6.99
CA TRP A 23 -5.42 -7.85 6.25
C TRP A 23 -5.92 -9.25 5.86
N ALA A 24 -6.54 -9.98 6.79
CA ALA A 24 -7.15 -11.28 6.51
C ALA A 24 -8.23 -11.19 5.42
N ALA A 25 -9.08 -10.16 5.50
CA ALA A 25 -10.11 -9.88 4.52
C ALA A 25 -9.54 -9.53 3.14
N ASN A 26 -8.46 -8.75 3.07
CA ASN A 26 -7.77 -8.46 1.81
C ASN A 26 -7.34 -9.75 1.12
N LEU A 27 -6.65 -10.65 1.82
CA LEU A 27 -6.18 -11.90 1.25
C LEU A 27 -7.32 -12.82 0.80
N HIS A 28 -8.34 -12.98 1.64
CA HIS A 28 -9.52 -13.79 1.33
C HIS A 28 -10.26 -13.29 0.09
N TRP A 29 -10.59 -12.00 0.04
CA TRP A 29 -11.35 -11.44 -1.08
C TRP A 29 -10.55 -11.40 -2.38
N LEU A 30 -9.25 -11.11 -2.32
CA LEU A 30 -8.37 -11.17 -3.51
C LEU A 30 -8.37 -12.58 -4.11
N GLN A 31 -8.21 -13.63 -3.28
CA GLN A 31 -8.28 -15.01 -3.75
C GLN A 31 -9.66 -15.37 -4.30
N LYS A 32 -10.74 -14.88 -3.69
CA LYS A 32 -12.11 -15.07 -4.19
C LYS A 32 -12.35 -14.42 -5.56
N PHE A 33 -11.66 -13.32 -5.85
CA PHE A 33 -11.66 -12.70 -7.19
C PHE A 33 -10.69 -13.39 -8.17
N GLY A 34 -10.07 -14.51 -7.80
CA GLY A 34 -9.13 -15.25 -8.65
C GLY A 34 -7.76 -14.57 -8.77
N LEU A 35 -7.44 -13.64 -7.87
CA LEU A 35 -6.13 -13.01 -7.79
C LEU A 35 -5.26 -13.77 -6.80
N ASP A 36 -4.00 -14.03 -7.14
CA ASP A 36 -3.05 -14.67 -6.23
C ASP A 36 -2.19 -13.61 -5.52
N PRO A 37 -2.60 -13.15 -4.31
CA PRO A 37 -1.80 -12.20 -3.55
C PRO A 37 -0.48 -12.80 -3.05
N ALA A 38 -0.39 -14.13 -2.89
CA ALA A 38 0.78 -14.78 -2.32
C ALA A 38 1.97 -14.75 -3.27
N ALA A 39 1.72 -15.02 -4.56
CA ALA A 39 2.70 -14.86 -5.63
C ALA A 39 3.13 -13.40 -5.80
N THR A 40 2.16 -12.47 -5.89
CA THR A 40 2.41 -11.04 -6.12
C THR A 40 3.25 -10.40 -5.02
N LEU A 41 2.95 -10.73 -3.76
CA LEU A 41 3.68 -10.22 -2.61
C LEU A 41 5.03 -10.94 -2.41
N LYS A 42 5.38 -11.91 -3.26
CA LYS A 42 6.59 -12.76 -3.19
C LYS A 42 6.81 -13.34 -1.81
N LEU A 43 5.70 -13.76 -1.20
CA LEU A 43 5.66 -14.19 0.19
C LEU A 43 6.30 -15.57 0.41
N HIS A 44 6.53 -16.35 -0.67
CA HIS A 44 7.14 -17.68 -0.64
C HIS A 44 8.68 -17.67 -0.57
N ASN A 45 9.34 -16.57 -0.97
CA ASN A 45 10.80 -16.39 -0.79
C ASN A 45 11.23 -16.34 0.70
N TYR A 46 10.26 -16.41 1.61
CA TYR A 46 10.46 -16.59 3.04
C TYR A 46 10.90 -18.03 3.39
N GLU A 47 10.43 -19.06 2.66
CA GLU A 47 10.75 -20.46 2.95
C GLU A 47 12.14 -20.87 2.46
N ASP A 48 12.54 -20.39 1.28
CA ASP A 48 13.84 -20.74 0.65
C ASP A 48 15.06 -20.16 1.37
N ARG A 49 14.89 -19.16 2.24
CA ARG A 49 15.99 -18.58 3.02
C ARG A 49 16.22 -19.26 4.37
N TYR A 50 15.27 -20.09 4.83
CA TYR A 50 15.39 -20.91 6.04
C TYR A 50 15.80 -22.36 5.74
N ARG A 51 15.59 -22.83 4.51
CA ARG A 51 16.28 -24.02 3.99
C ARG A 51 17.65 -23.58 3.49
N GLY A 52 18.69 -24.38 3.72
CA GLY A 52 20.08 -24.05 3.40
C GLY A 52 20.35 -23.79 1.90
N PRO A 53 21.63 -23.70 1.50
CA PRO A 53 22.01 -23.21 0.17
C PRO A 53 21.35 -24.01 -0.97
N PRO A 54 21.08 -23.36 -2.13
CA PRO A 54 20.23 -23.93 -3.15
C PRO A 54 20.96 -25.04 -3.89
N LEU A 55 20.51 -26.27 -3.70
CA LEU A 55 20.77 -27.34 -4.66
C LEU A 55 19.80 -27.15 -5.82
N ILE A 56 20.37 -26.82 -6.97
CA ILE A 56 19.69 -26.69 -8.26
C ILE A 56 18.97 -28.02 -8.56
N VAL A 57 17.65 -28.08 -8.40
CA VAL A 57 16.81 -29.16 -8.95
C VAL A 57 15.44 -28.61 -9.36
N SER A 58 15.26 -28.61 -10.69
CA SER A 58 14.03 -28.73 -11.48
C SER A 58 12.83 -27.79 -11.24
N LEU A 59 12.58 -26.99 -12.28
CA LEU A 59 11.27 -26.61 -12.83
C LEU A 59 10.19 -27.69 -12.64
N GLN A 60 9.42 -27.58 -11.56
CA GLN A 60 8.01 -27.97 -11.50
C GLN A 60 7.41 -27.33 -10.24
N MET A 61 7.02 -26.07 -10.39
CA MET A 61 6.24 -25.35 -9.39
C MET A 61 4.81 -25.92 -9.47
N GLU A 62 4.51 -26.89 -8.62
CA GLU A 62 3.14 -27.29 -8.32
C GLU A 62 2.32 -26.03 -7.93
N PRO A 63 1.14 -25.80 -8.53
CA PRO A 63 0.36 -24.57 -8.33
C PRO A 63 -0.49 -24.56 -7.05
N ASP A 64 -0.22 -25.44 -6.08
CA ASP A 64 -1.02 -25.59 -4.87
C ASP A 64 -0.25 -25.14 -3.62
N THR A 65 -0.44 -23.88 -3.24
CA THR A 65 -0.92 -23.53 -1.89
C THR A 65 -1.29 -22.04 -1.88
N ALA A 66 -2.57 -21.75 -2.11
CA ALA A 66 -3.13 -20.44 -1.79
C ALA A 66 -2.79 -20.12 -0.32
N TRP A 67 -2.36 -18.88 -0.04
CA TRP A 67 -2.08 -18.45 1.33
C TRP A 67 -3.27 -18.77 2.25
N PRO A 68 -3.08 -19.49 3.38
CA PRO A 68 -4.17 -19.87 4.26
C PRO A 68 -4.61 -18.66 5.09
N TYR A 69 -5.45 -17.79 4.51
CA TYR A 69 -6.08 -16.67 5.21
C TYR A 69 -6.95 -17.12 6.40
N GLU A 70 -7.35 -18.41 6.42
CA GLU A 70 -8.03 -19.05 7.55
C GLU A 70 -7.25 -18.91 8.87
N ASP A 71 -5.92 -19.03 8.82
CA ASP A 71 -5.09 -18.95 10.02
C ASP A 71 -5.05 -17.53 10.59
N LEU A 72 -5.16 -16.52 9.73
CA LEU A 72 -5.31 -15.13 10.15
C LEU A 72 -6.70 -14.89 10.76
N TYR A 73 -7.77 -15.45 10.18
CA TYR A 73 -9.10 -15.35 10.79
C TYR A 73 -9.17 -16.02 12.17
N ARG A 74 -8.53 -17.19 12.34
CA ARG A 74 -8.41 -17.84 13.66
C ARG A 74 -7.66 -16.94 14.64
N LEU A 75 -6.58 -16.29 14.21
CA LEU A 75 -5.84 -15.33 15.04
C LEU A 75 -6.72 -14.13 15.44
N VAL A 76 -7.51 -13.58 14.50
CA VAL A 76 -8.47 -12.50 14.77
C VAL A 76 -9.51 -12.92 15.80
N VAL A 77 -10.09 -14.12 15.67
CA VAL A 77 -11.08 -14.62 16.63
C VAL A 77 -10.48 -14.71 18.02
N VAL A 78 -9.30 -15.32 18.17
CA VAL A 78 -8.63 -15.43 19.48
C VAL A 78 -8.30 -14.04 20.04
N TYR A 79 -7.77 -13.15 19.22
CA TYR A 79 -7.43 -11.78 19.60
C TYR A 79 -8.66 -11.01 20.10
N THR A 80 -9.76 -11.05 19.33
CA THR A 80 -11.01 -10.36 19.65
C THR A 80 -11.66 -10.94 20.90
N VAL A 81 -11.64 -12.26 21.08
CA VAL A 81 -12.16 -12.89 22.31
C VAL A 81 -11.32 -12.47 23.52
N TRP A 82 -10.00 -12.45 23.42
CA TRP A 82 -9.11 -12.05 24.51
C TRP A 82 -9.32 -10.58 24.92
N VAL A 83 -9.21 -9.66 23.95
CA VAL A 83 -9.38 -8.22 24.18
C VAL A 83 -10.80 -7.89 24.59
N GLY A 84 -11.79 -8.51 23.95
CA GLY A 84 -13.21 -8.34 24.26
C GLY A 84 -13.54 -8.80 25.68
N THR A 85 -13.03 -9.95 26.10
CA THR A 85 -13.21 -10.45 27.47
C THR A 85 -12.57 -9.50 28.49
N ALA A 86 -11.32 -9.06 28.25
CA ALA A 86 -10.64 -8.11 29.13
C ALA A 86 -11.40 -6.78 29.24
N TRP A 87 -11.91 -6.26 28.12
CA TRP A 87 -12.72 -5.04 28.11
C TRP A 87 -14.07 -5.21 28.83
N LEU A 88 -14.76 -6.34 28.64
CA LEU A 88 -16.02 -6.65 29.33
C LEU A 88 -15.81 -6.79 30.84
N LEU A 89 -14.73 -7.44 31.28
CA LEU A 89 -14.36 -7.52 32.70
C LEU A 89 -14.07 -6.14 33.27
N PHE A 90 -13.28 -5.32 32.56
CA PHE A 90 -13.02 -3.94 32.95
C PHE A 90 -14.31 -3.13 33.08
N ARG A 91 -15.22 -3.21 32.11
CA ARG A 91 -16.54 -2.54 32.14
C ARG A 91 -17.40 -3.03 33.30
N ARG A 92 -17.38 -4.33 33.56
CA ARG A 92 -18.18 -4.94 34.62
C ARG A 92 -17.68 -4.55 36.01
N TRP A 93 -16.37 -4.43 36.22
CA TRP A 93 -15.79 -4.06 37.51
C TRP A 93 -15.79 -2.56 37.78
N THR A 94 -15.64 -1.73 36.74
CA THR A 94 -15.68 -0.27 36.90
C THR A 94 -17.09 0.27 37.03
N HIS A 95 -18.12 -0.45 36.57
CA HIS A 95 -19.53 0.01 36.55
C HIS A 95 -19.75 1.38 35.88
N GLY A 96 -18.75 1.89 35.14
CA GLY A 96 -18.76 3.26 34.61
C GLY A 96 -18.43 4.36 35.64
N ASP A 97 -18.05 4.00 36.86
CA ASP A 97 -17.56 4.93 37.87
C ASP A 97 -16.14 5.39 37.54
N LEU A 98 -15.94 6.70 37.55
CA LEU A 98 -14.66 7.35 37.23
C LEU A 98 -13.57 7.01 38.25
N LEU A 99 -13.92 6.81 39.51
CA LEU A 99 -12.93 6.52 40.56
C LEU A 99 -12.34 5.11 40.41
N LEU A 100 -13.16 4.15 39.99
CA LEU A 100 -12.74 2.76 39.80
C LEU A 100 -11.93 2.56 38.52
N VAL A 101 -12.10 3.41 37.50
CA VAL A 101 -11.38 3.32 36.22
C VAL A 101 -9.86 3.30 36.43
N ASP A 102 -9.34 4.18 37.29
CA ASP A 102 -7.90 4.24 37.57
C ASP A 102 -7.43 3.11 38.48
N THR A 103 -8.28 2.60 39.38
CA THR A 103 -7.97 1.40 40.18
C THR A 103 -7.81 0.16 39.30
N PHE A 104 -8.68 0.00 38.30
CA PHE A 104 -8.67 -1.15 37.39
C PHE A 104 -7.79 -0.96 36.15
N LYS A 105 -6.91 0.06 36.12
CA LYS A 105 -6.00 0.31 34.98
C LYS A 105 -5.01 -0.83 34.72
N TYR A 106 -4.78 -1.71 35.70
CA TYR A 106 -3.97 -2.91 35.52
C TYR A 106 -4.58 -3.88 34.49
N VAL A 107 -5.91 -3.88 34.27
CA VAL A 107 -6.57 -4.77 33.31
C VAL A 107 -6.08 -4.52 31.87
N PRO A 108 -6.16 -3.29 31.32
CA PRO A 108 -5.56 -3.00 30.02
C PRO A 108 -4.03 -3.16 30.01
N ALA A 109 -3.32 -2.93 31.13
CA ALA A 109 -1.86 -3.16 31.21
C ALA A 109 -1.49 -4.64 31.04
N VAL A 110 -2.16 -5.54 31.77
CA VAL A 110 -1.96 -6.99 31.65
C VAL A 110 -2.36 -7.47 30.25
N THR A 111 -3.42 -6.89 29.68
CA THR A 111 -3.83 -7.18 28.29
C THR A 111 -2.74 -6.78 27.30
N ALA A 112 -2.16 -5.57 27.42
CA ALA A 112 -1.04 -5.14 26.58
C ALA A 112 0.17 -6.08 26.71
N LEU A 113 0.53 -6.41 27.96
CA LEU A 113 1.67 -7.28 28.25
C LEU A 113 1.48 -8.67 27.66
N THR A 114 0.30 -9.26 27.83
CA THR A 114 -0.01 -10.60 27.28
C THR A 114 0.01 -10.61 25.76
N LEU A 115 -0.57 -9.59 25.10
CA LEU A 115 -0.50 -9.44 23.65
C LEU A 115 0.95 -9.31 23.15
N LEU A 116 1.77 -8.48 23.82
CA LEU A 116 3.19 -8.31 23.48
C LEU A 116 3.98 -9.61 23.68
N MET A 117 3.78 -10.28 24.81
CA MET A 117 4.44 -11.54 25.13
C MET A 117 4.08 -12.63 24.12
N VAL A 118 2.80 -12.76 23.76
CA VAL A 118 2.36 -13.68 22.70
C VAL A 118 3.00 -13.32 21.36
N LEU A 119 3.04 -12.03 21.01
CA LEU A 119 3.60 -11.55 19.75
C LEU A 119 5.06 -12.00 19.55
N VAL A 120 5.89 -11.81 20.57
CA VAL A 120 7.32 -12.14 20.54
C VAL A 120 7.65 -13.57 20.98
N CYS A 121 6.64 -14.34 21.39
CA CYS A 121 6.82 -15.69 21.92
C CYS A 121 7.44 -16.63 20.88
N PRO A 122 8.59 -17.27 21.16
CA PRO A 122 9.28 -18.16 20.22
C PRO A 122 8.65 -19.56 20.16
N TYR A 123 7.68 -19.89 21.03
CA TYR A 123 7.03 -21.19 21.03
C TYR A 123 5.90 -21.27 20.00
N LYS A 124 5.55 -22.50 19.56
CA LYS A 124 4.49 -22.80 18.58
C LYS A 124 3.06 -22.60 19.14
N ILE A 125 2.86 -21.51 19.86
CA ILE A 125 1.57 -21.03 20.37
C ILE A 125 0.93 -20.15 19.28
N LEU A 126 -0.40 -19.97 19.27
CA LEU A 126 -1.15 -18.95 18.51
C LEU A 126 -0.56 -18.53 17.13
N LYS A 127 -0.45 -19.49 16.21
CA LYS A 127 0.02 -19.26 14.83
C LYS A 127 1.38 -18.54 14.76
N LYS A 128 2.40 -19.14 15.39
CA LYS A 128 3.80 -18.65 15.41
C LYS A 128 4.30 -18.15 14.05
N HIS A 129 4.04 -18.91 12.98
CA HIS A 129 4.49 -18.56 11.64
C HIS A 129 4.03 -17.16 11.20
N GLU A 130 2.75 -16.83 11.40
CA GLU A 130 2.20 -15.52 11.03
C GLU A 130 2.82 -14.39 11.85
N ARG A 131 3.10 -14.64 13.13
CA ARG A 131 3.76 -13.68 14.02
C ARG A 131 5.21 -13.42 13.62
N ASP A 132 5.97 -14.48 13.35
CA ASP A 132 7.37 -14.35 12.93
C ASP A 132 7.49 -13.57 11.63
N ARG A 133 6.57 -13.81 10.70
CA ARG A 133 6.51 -13.09 9.42
C ARG A 133 6.21 -11.62 9.64
N PHE A 134 5.22 -11.30 10.47
CA PHE A 134 4.91 -9.93 10.83
C PHE A 134 6.13 -9.22 11.46
N LEU A 135 6.79 -9.85 12.43
CA LEU A 135 8.00 -9.31 13.06
C LEU A 135 9.17 -9.16 12.08
N PHE A 136 9.33 -10.11 11.16
CA PHE A 136 10.36 -10.06 10.13
C PHE A 136 10.11 -8.94 9.11
N THR A 137 8.87 -8.74 8.68
CA THR A 137 8.48 -7.60 7.82
C THR A 137 8.72 -6.28 8.53
N ILE A 138 8.35 -6.15 9.82
CA ILE A 138 8.69 -4.96 10.63
C ILE A 138 10.20 -4.74 10.62
N ARG A 139 10.99 -5.76 10.94
CA ARG A 139 12.45 -5.66 10.98
C ARG A 139 13.01 -5.19 9.64
N ARG A 140 12.54 -5.72 8.51
CA ARG A 140 13.00 -5.31 7.17
C ARG A 140 12.62 -3.87 6.83
N CYS A 141 11.41 -3.44 7.18
CA CYS A 141 10.99 -2.06 6.98
C CYS A 141 11.81 -1.08 7.84
N LEU A 142 12.14 -1.44 9.08
CA LEU A 142 12.87 -0.59 10.03
C LEU A 142 14.38 -0.62 9.87
N PHE A 143 14.94 -1.76 9.46
CA PHE A 143 16.37 -1.99 9.27
C PHE A 143 16.58 -2.76 7.97
N PRO A 144 16.42 -2.08 6.81
CA PRO A 144 16.67 -2.70 5.53
C PRO A 144 18.15 -3.09 5.45
N ALA A 145 18.41 -4.35 5.08
CA ALA A 145 19.71 -4.72 4.55
C ALA A 145 19.92 -4.02 3.20
N ASN A 146 21.13 -4.07 2.62
CA ASN A 146 21.41 -3.57 1.24
C ASN A 146 20.65 -4.35 0.12
N GLU A 147 19.53 -4.98 0.47
CA GLU A 147 18.62 -5.72 -0.40
C GLU A 147 17.58 -4.77 -1.02
N ARG A 148 17.04 -5.19 -2.17
CA ARG A 148 15.95 -4.46 -2.83
C ARG A 148 14.70 -4.44 -1.96
N VAL A 149 13.99 -3.31 -1.96
CA VAL A 149 12.70 -3.17 -1.27
C VAL A 149 11.67 -4.08 -1.97
N LEU A 150 11.10 -5.05 -1.24
CA LEU A 150 10.07 -5.92 -1.81
C LEU A 150 8.71 -5.21 -1.83
N PHE A 151 7.86 -5.59 -2.77
CA PHE A 151 6.50 -5.07 -2.86
C PHE A 151 5.67 -5.30 -1.58
N ALA A 152 5.86 -6.42 -0.88
CA ALA A 152 5.21 -6.65 0.41
C ALA A 152 5.62 -5.61 1.48
N ASP A 153 6.89 -5.17 1.50
CA ASP A 153 7.38 -4.14 2.44
C ASP A 153 6.82 -2.76 2.08
N ILE A 154 6.59 -2.52 0.79
CA ILE A 154 5.90 -1.33 0.29
C ILE A 154 4.46 -1.35 0.82
N VAL A 155 3.70 -2.41 0.56
CA VAL A 155 2.31 -2.52 1.02
C VAL A 155 2.20 -2.42 2.53
N PHE A 156 3.08 -3.10 3.27
CA PHE A 156 3.10 -3.05 4.73
C PHE A 156 3.35 -1.64 5.23
N ALA A 157 4.38 -0.94 4.73
CA ALA A 157 4.69 0.38 5.25
C ALA A 157 3.70 1.45 4.75
N ASP A 158 2.91 1.21 3.68
CA ASP A 158 1.73 2.03 3.31
C ASP A 158 0.64 1.89 4.36
N VAL A 159 0.32 0.65 4.73
CA VAL A 159 -0.59 0.34 5.83
C VAL A 159 -0.11 0.97 7.13
N PHE A 160 1.20 0.89 7.41
CA PHE A 160 1.80 1.47 8.61
C PHE A 160 1.60 3.00 8.71
N THR A 161 1.55 3.74 7.59
CA THR A 161 1.25 5.18 7.63
C THR A 161 -0.13 5.50 8.20
N SER A 162 -1.11 4.63 7.98
CA SER A 162 -2.46 4.75 8.55
C SER A 162 -2.48 4.56 10.07
N TYR A 163 -1.43 3.97 10.66
CA TYR A 163 -1.24 3.82 12.11
C TYR A 163 -0.47 4.97 12.77
N ALA A 164 -0.12 6.03 12.05
CA ALA A 164 0.65 7.16 12.59
C ALA A 164 0.12 7.70 13.92
N LYS A 165 -1.18 7.98 13.99
CA LYS A 165 -1.80 8.44 15.24
C LYS A 165 -1.93 7.33 16.29
N VAL A 166 -2.21 6.09 15.87
CA VAL A 166 -2.27 4.93 16.78
C VAL A 166 -0.94 4.71 17.49
N LEU A 167 0.20 4.98 16.84
CA LEU A 167 1.51 4.98 17.51
C LEU A 167 1.64 6.06 18.58
N GLY A 168 1.12 7.26 18.32
CA GLY A 168 1.02 8.31 19.33
C GLY A 168 0.15 7.87 20.51
N ASP A 169 -0.96 7.20 20.25
CA ASP A 169 -1.86 6.69 21.29
C ASP A 169 -1.30 5.50 22.06
N LEU A 170 -0.44 4.69 21.44
CA LEU A 170 0.35 3.67 22.14
C LEU A 170 1.27 4.31 23.16
N TRP A 171 1.94 5.41 22.80
CA TRP A 171 2.78 6.17 23.73
C TRP A 171 1.96 6.80 24.86
N LEU A 172 0.84 7.44 24.55
CA LEU A 172 -0.06 7.96 25.58
C LEU A 172 -0.58 6.85 26.50
N SER A 173 -1.01 5.73 25.92
CA SER A 173 -1.47 4.56 26.67
C SER A 173 -0.38 4.04 27.60
N TRP A 174 0.87 3.97 27.13
CA TRP A 174 2.01 3.62 27.96
C TRP A 174 2.13 4.57 29.17
N CYS A 175 2.17 5.88 28.93
CA CYS A 175 2.25 6.88 30.01
C CYS A 175 1.07 6.80 30.99
N MET A 176 -0.16 6.59 30.50
CA MET A 176 -1.38 6.48 31.31
C MET A 176 -1.37 5.22 32.21
N LEU A 177 -0.74 4.14 31.75
CA LEU A 177 -0.66 2.88 32.49
C LEU A 177 0.47 2.86 33.53
N MET A 178 1.47 3.74 33.42
CA MET A 178 2.56 3.86 34.40
C MET A 178 2.06 4.29 35.80
N PRO A 179 2.82 4.01 36.87
CA PRO A 179 2.51 4.51 38.21
C PRO A 179 2.35 6.04 38.19
N GLY A 180 1.30 6.56 38.85
CA GLY A 180 0.95 7.99 38.83
C GLY A 180 0.14 8.47 37.61
N GLY A 181 0.03 7.68 36.54
CA GLY A 181 -0.84 7.98 35.40
C GLY A 181 -2.33 7.70 35.67
N SER A 182 -3.21 8.37 34.90
CA SER A 182 -4.67 8.16 34.90
C SER A 182 -5.14 7.73 33.52
N LEU A 183 -6.18 6.90 33.45
CA LEU A 183 -6.86 6.52 32.21
C LEU A 183 -7.86 7.59 31.74
N LEU A 184 -8.22 8.53 32.61
CA LEU A 184 -9.20 9.58 32.34
C LEU A 184 -8.54 10.90 31.93
N VAL A 185 -7.34 11.17 32.43
CA VAL A 185 -6.60 12.41 32.17
C VAL A 185 -5.38 12.11 31.32
N GLN A 186 -5.24 12.82 30.20
CA GLN A 186 -4.05 12.71 29.37
C GLN A 186 -2.83 13.29 30.10
N PRO A 187 -1.65 12.66 30.01
CA PRO A 187 -0.45 13.14 30.68
C PRO A 187 -0.06 14.53 30.16
N THR A 188 0.23 15.46 31.07
CA THR A 188 0.77 16.77 30.71
C THR A 188 2.15 16.60 30.10
N GLN A 189 2.40 17.23 28.94
CA GLN A 189 3.70 17.22 28.29
C GLN A 189 4.36 18.59 28.46
N GLU A 190 5.53 18.59 29.10
CA GLU A 190 6.32 19.79 29.36
C GLU A 190 7.69 19.73 28.66
N GLY A 191 8.21 20.90 28.28
CA GLY A 191 9.49 21.04 27.60
C GLY A 191 9.60 20.19 26.34
N TRP A 192 10.69 19.42 26.23
CA TRP A 192 10.99 18.58 25.07
C TRP A 192 10.00 17.41 24.87
N SER A 193 9.31 16.97 25.93
CA SER A 193 8.37 15.84 25.84
C SER A 193 7.19 16.13 24.90
N ARG A 194 6.85 17.41 24.71
CA ARG A 194 5.80 17.88 23.78
C ARG A 194 6.04 17.48 22.32
N TRP A 195 7.29 17.19 21.94
CA TRP A 195 7.66 16.80 20.58
C TRP A 195 7.68 15.28 20.35
N ILE A 196 7.57 14.47 21.41
CA ILE A 196 7.58 13.00 21.30
C ILE A 196 6.40 12.52 20.43
N LEU A 197 5.20 13.04 20.68
CA LEU A 197 4.00 12.63 19.93
C LEU A 197 4.10 12.93 18.42
N PRO A 198 4.42 14.16 17.98
CA PRO A 198 4.66 14.45 16.57
C PRO A 198 5.74 13.57 15.94
N THR A 199 6.83 13.32 16.66
CA THR A 199 7.92 12.47 16.18
C THR A 199 7.46 11.02 15.98
N LEU A 200 6.74 10.43 16.94
CA LEU A 200 6.18 9.08 16.80
C LEU A 200 5.16 9.00 15.65
N MET A 201 4.30 10.03 15.50
CA MET A 201 3.37 10.10 14.39
C MET A 201 4.07 10.24 13.04
N SER A 202 5.24 10.88 12.99
CA SER A 202 6.05 11.01 11.77
C SER A 202 6.79 9.73 11.39
N PHE A 203 6.99 8.80 12.33
CA PHE A 203 7.84 7.63 12.15
C PHE A 203 7.41 6.71 10.99
N PRO A 204 6.12 6.36 10.79
CA PRO A 204 5.71 5.57 9.63
C PRO A 204 6.02 6.24 8.28
N TYR A 205 5.84 7.56 8.20
CA TYR A 205 6.16 8.33 7.00
C TYR A 205 7.67 8.37 6.75
N ALA A 206 8.49 8.44 7.82
CA ALA A 206 9.95 8.36 7.72
C ALA A 206 10.44 7.01 7.22
N VAL A 207 9.83 5.91 7.67
CA VAL A 207 10.11 4.56 7.15
C VAL A 207 9.89 4.51 5.64
N ARG A 208 8.80 5.09 5.15
CA ARG A 208 8.49 5.11 3.72
C ARG A 208 9.30 6.07 2.89
N PHE A 209 9.54 7.26 3.40
CA PHE A 209 10.47 8.20 2.82
C PHE A 209 11.83 7.53 2.58
N ARG A 210 12.37 6.83 3.59
CA ARG A 210 13.65 6.12 3.47
C ARG A 210 13.60 4.99 2.43
N GLN A 211 12.55 4.16 2.42
CA GLN A 211 12.40 3.11 1.40
C GLN A 211 12.43 3.68 -0.03
N CYS A 212 11.74 4.81 -0.24
CA CYS A 212 11.70 5.48 -1.54
C CYS A 212 13.08 6.04 -1.95
N LEU A 213 13.85 6.57 -0.99
CA LEU A 213 15.22 7.02 -1.26
C LEU A 213 16.16 5.86 -1.58
N LEU A 214 16.06 4.73 -0.87
CA LEU A 214 16.85 3.54 -1.17
C LEU A 214 16.54 3.02 -2.58
N GLU A 215 15.26 2.95 -2.95
CA GLU A 215 14.85 2.59 -4.31
C GLU A 215 15.38 3.58 -5.35
N TYR A 216 15.35 4.90 -5.07
CA TYR A 216 15.94 5.90 -5.96
C TYR A 216 17.44 5.68 -6.17
N THR A 217 18.19 5.41 -5.09
CA THR A 217 19.64 5.14 -5.19
C THR A 217 19.96 3.82 -5.91
N ALA A 218 19.05 2.84 -5.86
CA ALA A 218 19.21 1.56 -6.52
C ALA A 218 18.71 1.56 -7.98
N SER A 219 17.87 2.52 -8.35
CA SER A 219 17.32 2.66 -9.70
C SER A 219 18.37 3.08 -10.73
N LYS A 220 18.23 2.58 -11.96
CA LYS A 220 19.10 2.96 -13.08
C LYS A 220 18.95 4.46 -13.40
N SER A 221 20.05 5.09 -13.82
CA SER A 221 20.14 6.53 -14.09
C SER A 221 18.97 7.05 -14.94
N GLY A 222 18.09 7.85 -14.34
CA GLY A 222 17.02 8.57 -15.04
C GLY A 222 15.62 8.43 -14.43
N ASP A 223 15.34 7.38 -13.64
CA ASP A 223 14.00 7.21 -13.04
C ASP A 223 13.80 8.12 -11.82
N ARG A 224 12.93 9.12 -11.97
CA ARG A 224 12.58 10.07 -10.90
C ARG A 224 11.37 9.64 -10.08
N ARG A 225 10.67 8.56 -10.47
CA ARG A 225 9.45 8.11 -9.78
C ARG A 225 9.70 7.81 -8.30
N PRO A 226 10.76 7.09 -7.88
CA PRO A 226 11.00 6.84 -6.46
C PRO A 226 11.23 8.12 -5.65
N LEU A 227 11.92 9.13 -6.23
CA LEU A 227 12.14 10.42 -5.59
C LEU A 227 10.85 11.22 -5.41
N LEU A 228 9.96 11.22 -6.42
CA LEU A 228 8.65 11.84 -6.29
C LEU A 228 7.79 11.14 -5.22
N ASN A 229 7.89 9.81 -5.11
CA ASN A 229 7.23 9.07 -4.03
C ASN A 229 7.81 9.46 -2.65
N ALA A 230 9.13 9.67 -2.56
CA ALA A 230 9.75 10.17 -1.33
C ALA A 230 9.19 11.54 -0.95
N LEU A 231 9.06 12.47 -1.91
CA LEU A 231 8.45 13.79 -1.68
C LEU A 231 7.00 13.69 -1.18
N LYS A 232 6.25 12.68 -1.63
CA LYS A 232 4.88 12.43 -1.15
C LYS A 232 4.86 12.22 0.35
N TYR A 233 5.66 11.28 0.85
CA TYR A 233 5.72 11.01 2.29
C TYR A 233 6.40 12.14 3.07
N ALA A 234 7.37 12.83 2.46
CA ALA A 234 8.00 13.99 3.08
C ALA A 234 7.02 15.15 3.32
N SER A 235 6.04 15.32 2.41
CA SER A 235 5.02 16.36 2.53
C SER A 235 4.12 16.21 3.77
N SER A 236 4.10 15.04 4.42
CA SER A 236 3.36 14.81 5.66
C SER A 236 4.07 15.38 6.90
N PHE A 237 5.40 15.55 6.89
CA PHE A 237 6.12 16.05 8.07
C PHE A 237 5.71 17.48 8.46
N PRO A 238 5.66 18.46 7.54
CA PRO A 238 5.22 19.81 7.88
C PRO A 238 3.80 19.83 8.46
N VAL A 239 2.88 18.99 7.95
CA VAL A 239 1.51 18.91 8.45
C VAL A 239 1.49 18.47 9.92
N ILE A 240 2.26 17.43 10.26
CA ILE A 240 2.33 16.87 11.61
C ILE A 240 2.95 17.87 12.59
N TYR A 241 4.11 18.44 12.26
CA TYR A 241 4.82 19.35 13.15
C TYR A 241 4.12 20.71 13.29
N LEU A 242 3.52 21.25 12.23
CA LEU A 242 2.74 22.50 12.32
C LEU A 242 1.45 22.29 13.12
N SER A 243 0.78 21.14 12.98
CA SER A 243 -0.38 20.79 13.82
C SER A 243 0.00 20.69 15.29
N ALA A 244 1.19 20.14 15.60
CA ALA A 244 1.71 20.11 16.96
C ALA A 244 2.01 21.50 17.50
N ALA A 245 2.74 22.32 16.74
CA ALA A 245 3.07 23.68 17.11
C ALA A 245 1.82 24.52 17.39
N GLN A 246 0.79 24.41 16.55
CA GLN A 246 -0.50 25.07 16.78
C GLN A 246 -1.13 24.68 18.12
N ARG A 247 -1.17 23.38 18.43
CA ARG A 247 -1.73 22.89 19.70
C ARG A 247 -0.95 23.42 20.91
N MET A 248 0.38 23.49 20.80
CA MET A 248 1.21 24.07 21.85
C MET A 248 0.89 25.55 22.07
N VAL A 249 0.82 26.35 21.00
CA VAL A 249 0.51 27.79 21.11
C VAL A 249 -0.88 28.01 21.71
N VAL A 250 -1.89 27.25 21.26
CA VAL A 250 -3.25 27.35 21.81
C VAL A 250 -3.27 26.99 23.30
N SER A 251 -2.59 25.91 23.70
CA SER A 251 -2.48 25.50 25.10
C SER A 251 -1.79 26.54 25.97
N ASP A 252 -0.66 27.10 25.50
CA ASP A 252 0.10 28.10 26.24
C ASP A 252 -0.72 29.41 26.37
N LEU A 253 -1.47 29.79 25.33
CA LEU A 253 -2.33 30.98 25.35
C LEU A 253 -3.52 30.85 26.32
N MET A 254 -4.15 29.67 26.36
CA MET A 254 -5.20 29.35 27.35
C MET A 254 -4.66 29.46 28.78
N SER A 255 -3.42 29.03 29.02
CA SER A 255 -2.80 29.09 30.35
C SER A 255 -2.52 30.51 30.85
N VAL A 256 -2.27 31.46 29.94
CA VAL A 256 -1.89 32.85 30.27
C VAL A 256 -3.08 33.80 30.28
N LYS A 257 -4.02 33.66 29.34
CA LYS A 257 -5.11 34.62 29.12
C LYS A 257 -6.50 34.10 29.51
N GLY A 258 -6.60 32.87 30.03
CA GLY A 258 -7.85 32.23 30.41
C GLY A 258 -8.72 31.79 29.23
N GLU A 259 -9.89 31.21 29.52
CA GLU A 259 -10.80 30.60 28.51
C GLU A 259 -11.39 31.60 27.49
N ALA A 260 -11.31 32.91 27.76
CA ALA A 260 -11.88 33.94 26.90
C ALA A 260 -11.24 34.01 25.51
N VAL A 261 -9.98 33.58 25.36
CA VAL A 261 -9.26 33.63 24.08
C VAL A 261 -9.73 32.56 23.09
N VAL A 262 -10.38 31.50 23.56
CA VAL A 262 -10.97 30.46 22.69
C VAL A 262 -12.16 31.03 21.89
N ARG A 263 -12.78 32.11 22.37
CA ARG A 263 -13.91 32.77 21.70
C ARG A 263 -13.48 33.82 20.67
N GLU A 264 -12.25 34.32 20.74
CA GLU A 264 -11.70 35.18 19.68
C GLU A 264 -11.32 34.30 18.48
N ALA A 265 -11.57 34.80 17.27
CA ALA A 265 -11.32 34.08 16.03
C ALA A 265 -9.80 33.96 15.74
N TRP A 266 -9.09 33.18 16.56
CA TRP A 266 -7.69 32.79 16.37
C TRP A 266 -7.47 32.09 15.01
N HIS A 267 -8.54 31.45 14.51
CA HIS A 267 -8.55 30.60 13.33
C HIS A 267 -8.72 31.40 12.03
N GLY A 268 -7.65 32.07 11.61
CA GLY A 268 -7.57 32.72 10.29
C GLY A 268 -6.43 33.74 10.16
N GLU A 269 -6.07 34.38 11.26
CA GLU A 269 -5.06 35.45 11.27
C GLU A 269 -3.65 34.95 11.57
N HIS A 270 -3.51 33.88 12.35
CA HIS A 270 -2.19 33.39 12.75
C HIS A 270 -1.44 32.71 11.59
N HIS A 271 -0.18 33.11 11.34
CA HIS A 271 0.65 32.57 10.25
C HIS A 271 0.82 31.03 10.32
N LEU A 272 0.89 30.46 11.53
CA LEU A 272 0.96 29.00 11.72
C LEU A 272 -0.27 28.27 11.19
N PHE A 273 -1.47 28.87 11.28
CA PHE A 273 -2.69 28.27 10.72
C PHE A 273 -2.65 28.23 9.19
N ARG A 274 -2.25 29.35 8.57
CA ARG A 274 -2.13 29.45 7.10
C ARG A 274 -1.06 28.50 6.54
N LEU A 275 0.10 28.41 7.20
CA LEU A 275 1.18 27.50 6.82
C LEU A 275 0.75 26.02 6.93
N TRP A 276 0.08 25.66 8.03
CA TRP A 276 -0.45 24.30 8.20
C TRP A 276 -1.52 23.98 7.18
N LEU A 277 -2.46 24.90 6.92
CA LEU A 277 -3.52 24.70 5.93
C LEU A 277 -2.93 24.49 4.53
N LEU A 278 -1.93 25.30 4.15
CA LEU A 278 -1.20 25.12 2.89
C LEU A 278 -0.51 23.76 2.85
N ALA A 279 0.22 23.39 3.90
CA ALA A 279 0.90 22.09 3.98
C ALA A 279 -0.10 20.92 3.88
N ALA A 280 -1.23 21.01 4.57
CA ALA A 280 -2.29 19.99 4.56
C ALA A 280 -2.94 19.88 3.18
N LEU A 281 -3.20 21.01 2.51
CA LEU A 281 -3.73 21.05 1.15
C LEU A 281 -2.76 20.40 0.15
N VAL A 282 -1.48 20.82 0.18
CA VAL A 282 -0.43 20.25 -0.70
C VAL A 282 -0.28 18.75 -0.46
N ASN A 283 -0.15 18.31 0.79
CA ASN A 283 -0.04 16.89 1.12
C ASN A 283 -1.26 16.09 0.65
N SER A 284 -2.47 16.61 0.88
CA SER A 284 -3.72 15.92 0.52
C SER A 284 -3.86 15.77 -0.99
N LEU A 285 -3.70 16.86 -1.75
CA LEU A 285 -3.85 16.87 -3.20
C LEU A 285 -2.75 16.05 -3.88
N TYR A 286 -1.50 16.23 -3.44
CA TYR A 286 -0.37 15.50 -4.03
C TYR A 286 -0.48 14.00 -3.79
N SER A 287 -0.83 13.61 -2.56
CA SER A 287 -0.98 12.21 -2.23
C SER A 287 -2.22 11.61 -2.92
N PHE A 288 -3.34 12.33 -3.03
CA PHE A 288 -4.51 11.86 -3.79
C PHE A 288 -4.17 11.61 -5.26
N TRP A 289 -3.49 12.59 -5.89
CA TRP A 289 -3.00 12.44 -7.26
C TRP A 289 -2.11 11.21 -7.41
N TRP A 290 -1.22 10.98 -6.44
CA TRP A 290 -0.33 9.83 -6.44
C TRP A 290 -1.10 8.50 -6.37
N ASP A 291 -2.04 8.38 -5.43
CA ASP A 291 -2.79 7.15 -5.22
C ASP A 291 -3.59 6.78 -6.49
N VAL A 292 -4.26 7.75 -7.12
CA VAL A 292 -5.00 7.54 -8.39
C VAL A 292 -4.05 7.19 -9.54
N THR A 293 -2.96 7.94 -9.71
CA THR A 293 -2.14 7.87 -10.93
C THR A 293 -1.09 6.77 -10.88
N TYR A 294 -0.35 6.62 -9.78
CA TYR A 294 0.81 5.73 -9.69
C TYR A 294 0.52 4.43 -8.93
N ASP A 295 -0.26 4.51 -7.86
CA ASP A 295 -0.58 3.33 -7.06
C ASP A 295 -1.71 2.51 -7.71
N TRP A 296 -2.68 3.18 -8.33
CA TRP A 296 -3.75 2.52 -9.08
C TRP A 296 -3.54 2.54 -10.60
N GLY A 297 -2.59 3.32 -11.12
CA GLY A 297 -2.29 3.31 -12.56
C GLY A 297 -3.42 3.86 -13.42
N PHE A 298 -4.23 4.79 -12.90
CA PHE A 298 -5.35 5.38 -13.64
C PHE A 298 -4.93 6.61 -14.43
N ASP A 299 -5.50 6.75 -15.63
CA ASP A 299 -5.19 7.85 -16.54
C ASP A 299 -5.94 9.15 -16.19
N LEU A 300 -6.89 9.11 -15.24
CA LEU A 300 -7.82 10.20 -14.91
C LEU A 300 -7.15 11.57 -14.73
N LEU A 301 -5.98 11.60 -14.11
CA LEU A 301 -5.26 12.84 -13.77
C LEU A 301 -4.03 13.07 -14.64
N LEU A 302 -3.80 12.25 -15.67
CA LEU A 302 -2.69 12.41 -16.60
C LEU A 302 -3.05 13.46 -17.68
N PRO A 303 -2.17 14.45 -17.93
CA PRO A 303 -2.36 15.39 -19.04
C PRO A 303 -2.36 14.62 -20.37
N GLY A 304 -3.50 14.55 -21.04
CA GLY A 304 -3.63 13.86 -22.34
C GLY A 304 -4.58 12.65 -22.37
N SER A 305 -5.24 12.29 -21.26
CA SER A 305 -6.21 11.17 -21.19
C SER A 305 -7.52 11.37 -22.01
N ARG A 306 -7.50 12.16 -23.08
CA ARG A 306 -8.62 12.36 -24.02
C ARG A 306 -8.81 11.21 -25.02
N ALA A 307 -8.17 10.05 -24.82
CA ALA A 307 -8.28 8.93 -25.74
C ALA A 307 -9.61 8.15 -25.54
N ASN A 308 -10.49 8.29 -26.53
CA ASN A 308 -11.64 7.44 -26.89
C ASN A 308 -12.71 7.12 -25.83
N ARG A 309 -13.63 8.08 -25.69
CA ARG A 309 -14.92 7.98 -25.00
C ARG A 309 -15.77 6.81 -25.53
N ALA A 310 -16.15 5.87 -24.66
CA ALA A 310 -17.37 5.08 -24.82
C ALA A 310 -18.03 4.83 -23.45
N PRO A 311 -19.37 4.72 -23.38
CA PRO A 311 -20.08 4.39 -22.14
C PRO A 311 -19.79 2.94 -21.71
N PRO A 312 -19.92 2.62 -20.41
CA PRO A 312 -19.68 1.26 -19.91
C PRO A 312 -20.65 0.28 -20.57
N LYS A 313 -20.14 -0.70 -21.31
CA LYS A 313 -20.96 -1.80 -21.81
C LYS A 313 -21.35 -2.71 -20.63
N GLN A 314 -22.65 -2.96 -20.52
CA GLN A 314 -23.26 -3.87 -19.57
C GLN A 314 -22.62 -5.27 -19.67
N LEU A 315 -22.24 -5.86 -18.53
CA LEU A 315 -21.74 -7.24 -18.48
C LEU A 315 -22.82 -8.19 -18.99
N VAL A 316 -22.64 -8.73 -20.19
CA VAL A 316 -23.36 -9.92 -20.65
C VAL A 316 -22.48 -11.11 -20.30
N LEU A 317 -22.96 -11.96 -19.39
CA LEU A 317 -22.32 -13.24 -19.07
C LEU A 317 -22.24 -14.10 -20.36
N PRO A 318 -21.08 -14.70 -20.69
CA PRO A 318 -20.99 -15.59 -21.83
C PRO A 318 -21.71 -16.91 -21.50
N HIS A 319 -22.89 -17.10 -22.08
CA HIS A 319 -23.46 -18.43 -22.23
C HIS A 319 -22.58 -19.24 -23.20
N LEU A 320 -22.01 -20.33 -22.70
CA LEU A 320 -21.33 -21.37 -23.47
C LEU A 320 -22.27 -21.99 -24.51
N HIS A 321 -21.95 -21.87 -25.80
CA HIS A 321 -22.25 -22.83 -26.88
C HIS A 321 -21.08 -22.72 -27.88
N SER A 322 -20.12 -23.63 -27.84
CA SER A 322 -20.04 -24.86 -28.64
C SER A 322 -19.85 -24.64 -30.15
N ARG A 323 -18.57 -24.83 -30.54
CA ARG A 323 -18.07 -25.58 -31.71
C ARG A 323 -18.20 -25.00 -33.14
N SER A 324 -17.05 -25.14 -33.81
CA SER A 324 -16.80 -25.45 -35.24
C SER A 324 -16.97 -24.36 -36.30
N SER A 325 -15.82 -23.92 -36.85
CA SER A 325 -15.57 -23.84 -38.29
C SER A 325 -14.07 -23.62 -38.57
N LEU A 326 -13.29 -24.71 -38.50
CA LEU A 326 -12.10 -24.89 -39.35
C LEU A 326 -12.58 -25.55 -40.64
N LEU A 327 -11.96 -25.16 -41.77
CA LEU A 327 -12.07 -25.65 -43.16
C LEU A 327 -12.81 -24.75 -44.14
N ASN A 328 -12.01 -24.14 -45.02
CA ASN A 328 -12.18 -23.87 -46.47
C ASN A 328 -11.52 -22.51 -46.78
N GLY A 329 -10.58 -22.35 -47.72
CA GLY A 329 -10.00 -23.25 -48.71
C GLY A 329 -8.75 -22.58 -49.30
N ALA A 330 -7.96 -23.39 -50.01
CA ALA A 330 -6.68 -23.04 -50.60
C ALA A 330 -6.77 -22.06 -51.79
N SER A 331 -5.80 -21.14 -51.89
CA SER A 331 -5.14 -20.74 -53.15
C SER A 331 -4.02 -19.71 -52.90
N SER A 332 -2.77 -20.11 -53.12
CA SER A 332 -1.65 -19.27 -53.58
C SER A 332 -1.46 -19.54 -55.10
N PRO A 333 -0.74 -18.75 -55.92
CA PRO A 333 0.39 -17.87 -55.55
C PRO A 333 0.47 -16.51 -56.28
N THR A 334 1.36 -15.62 -55.83
CA THR A 334 2.27 -14.85 -56.72
C THR A 334 3.37 -14.16 -55.90
N ASP A 335 4.60 -14.47 -56.28
CA ASP A 335 5.86 -14.27 -55.54
C ASP A 335 6.60 -12.98 -55.97
N GLY A 336 5.85 -11.93 -56.34
CA GLY A 336 6.40 -10.74 -57.01
C GLY A 336 6.43 -9.46 -56.18
N ALA A 337 5.67 -9.37 -55.09
CA ALA A 337 5.44 -8.11 -54.36
C ALA A 337 6.26 -7.97 -53.06
N LEU A 338 7.00 -9.00 -52.65
CA LEU A 338 7.75 -9.01 -51.39
C LEU A 338 9.18 -8.46 -51.52
N LYS A 339 9.69 -8.26 -52.74
CA LYS A 339 11.09 -7.88 -52.98
C LYS A 339 11.33 -6.37 -53.12
N GLU A 340 10.27 -5.59 -53.36
CA GLU A 340 10.36 -4.12 -53.51
C GLU A 340 10.19 -3.35 -52.19
N ALA A 341 9.77 -4.00 -51.10
CA ALA A 341 9.60 -3.35 -49.80
C ALA A 341 10.85 -3.41 -48.90
N LEU A 342 11.96 -4.01 -49.36
CA LEU A 342 13.16 -4.28 -48.53
C LEU A 342 14.38 -3.41 -48.86
N LEU A 343 14.27 -2.43 -49.77
CA LEU A 343 15.43 -1.63 -50.21
C LEU A 343 15.31 -0.11 -50.06
N GLU A 344 14.28 0.42 -49.40
CA GLU A 344 14.20 1.87 -49.13
C GLU A 344 13.89 2.18 -47.66
N GLY A 345 14.82 2.85 -46.98
CA GLY A 345 14.49 3.79 -45.91
C GLY A 345 14.96 3.44 -44.51
N GLY A 346 16.26 3.53 -44.27
CA GLY A 346 16.80 3.82 -42.95
C GLY A 346 16.31 5.18 -42.43
N GLN A 347 16.16 5.28 -41.10
CA GLN A 347 15.90 6.50 -40.32
C GLN A 347 14.53 7.18 -40.53
N LEU A 348 13.45 6.63 -39.96
CA LEU A 348 12.42 7.38 -39.20
C LEU A 348 11.34 6.41 -38.66
N SER A 349 10.79 6.73 -37.49
CA SER A 349 9.47 6.28 -36.99
C SER A 349 9.39 5.06 -36.06
N THR A 350 9.72 5.29 -34.78
CA THR A 350 9.17 4.58 -33.59
C THR A 350 7.68 4.88 -33.36
N LYS A 351 6.84 4.90 -34.42
CA LYS A 351 5.42 5.29 -34.34
C LYS A 351 4.45 4.37 -35.08
N ARG A 352 4.79 3.11 -35.31
CA ARG A 352 3.94 2.18 -36.08
C ARG A 352 3.67 0.83 -35.43
N ALA A 353 3.42 0.83 -34.11
CA ALA A 353 2.86 -0.32 -33.39
C ALA A 353 1.45 -0.07 -32.81
N ASP A 354 0.81 1.08 -33.11
CA ASP A 354 -0.50 1.48 -32.55
C ASP A 354 -1.70 1.30 -33.51
N SER A 355 -1.61 0.40 -34.50
CA SER A 355 -2.71 0.16 -35.45
C SER A 355 -3.37 -1.22 -35.32
N PHE A 356 -3.46 -1.75 -34.09
CA PHE A 356 -4.49 -2.72 -33.73
C PHE A 356 -5.58 -1.96 -32.96
N GLY A 357 -6.80 -1.96 -33.51
CA GLY A 357 -7.92 -1.06 -33.15
C GLY A 357 -7.95 -0.63 -31.68
N ALA A 358 -7.97 0.69 -31.47
CA ALA A 358 -8.04 1.32 -30.17
C ALA A 358 -9.22 0.75 -29.37
N ARG A 359 -8.94 -0.23 -28.50
CA ARG A 359 -9.92 -0.79 -27.58
C ARG A 359 -10.37 0.35 -26.68
N SER A 360 -11.61 0.81 -26.87
CA SER A 360 -12.18 1.83 -25.99
C SER A 360 -12.34 1.23 -24.59
N TYR A 361 -11.80 1.94 -23.60
CA TYR A 361 -11.85 1.57 -22.18
C TYR A 361 -12.53 2.70 -21.38
N PRO A 362 -13.06 2.42 -20.17
CA PRO A 362 -13.74 3.43 -19.38
C PRO A 362 -12.87 4.66 -19.11
N PHE A 363 -13.47 5.86 -19.25
CA PHE A 363 -12.74 7.13 -19.15
C PHE A 363 -11.98 7.26 -17.82
N GLY A 364 -10.70 7.62 -17.93
CA GLY A 364 -9.83 7.87 -16.79
C GLY A 364 -9.40 6.62 -16.01
N LEU A 365 -9.86 5.43 -16.39
CA LEU A 365 -9.36 4.16 -15.86
C LEU A 365 -8.35 3.53 -16.82
N ARG A 366 -7.64 2.50 -16.37
CA ARG A 366 -6.71 1.74 -17.20
C ARG A 366 -7.41 0.70 -18.09
N PRO A 367 -6.79 0.20 -19.17
CA PRO A 367 -7.43 -0.73 -20.11
C PRO A 367 -7.75 -2.12 -19.54
N THR A 368 -6.98 -2.60 -18.55
CA THR A 368 -7.17 -3.92 -17.93
C THR A 368 -7.67 -3.76 -16.50
N LEU A 369 -8.87 -4.28 -16.24
CA LEU A 369 -9.54 -4.24 -14.95
C LEU A 369 -9.93 -5.69 -14.58
N LEU A 370 -9.48 -6.15 -13.41
CA LEU A 370 -9.73 -7.50 -12.87
C LEU A 370 -10.85 -7.47 -11.82
N LEU A 371 -11.10 -6.32 -11.19
CA LEU A 371 -12.19 -6.13 -10.24
C LEU A 371 -13.45 -5.57 -10.93
N PRO A 372 -14.65 -5.77 -10.35
CA PRO A 372 -15.88 -5.17 -10.85
C PRO A 372 -15.79 -3.65 -11.06
N LEU A 373 -16.28 -3.18 -12.21
CA LEU A 373 -16.19 -1.77 -12.63
C LEU A 373 -16.68 -0.73 -11.59
N PRO A 374 -17.78 -0.94 -10.83
CA PRO A 374 -18.26 0.05 -9.87
C PRO A 374 -17.29 0.34 -8.72
N ILE A 375 -16.35 -0.57 -8.44
CA ILE A 375 -15.40 -0.44 -7.33
C ILE A 375 -14.43 0.72 -7.54
N TYR A 376 -14.03 0.98 -8.79
CA TYR A 376 -13.03 2.00 -9.10
C TYR A 376 -13.49 3.45 -8.87
N PRO A 377 -14.63 3.93 -9.44
CA PRO A 377 -15.11 5.28 -9.17
C PRO A 377 -15.50 5.46 -7.70
N PHE A 378 -16.04 4.41 -7.06
CA PHE A 378 -16.31 4.42 -5.62
C PHE A 378 -15.01 4.63 -4.84
N ALA A 379 -13.94 3.89 -5.15
CA ALA A 379 -12.67 4.01 -4.43
C ALA A 379 -12.01 5.37 -4.64
N ILE A 380 -12.05 5.93 -5.85
CA ILE A 380 -11.56 7.30 -6.13
C ILE A 380 -12.30 8.32 -5.28
N PHE A 381 -13.63 8.27 -5.26
CA PHE A 381 -14.44 9.19 -4.48
C PHE A 381 -14.22 9.03 -2.97
N ALA A 382 -14.27 7.79 -2.47
CA ALA A 382 -14.06 7.47 -1.07
C ALA A 382 -12.67 7.87 -0.58
N ASP A 383 -11.62 7.64 -1.39
CA ASP A 383 -10.26 8.05 -1.03
C ASP A 383 -10.13 9.58 -0.95
N LEU A 384 -10.71 10.33 -1.88
CA LEU A 384 -10.71 11.80 -1.83
C LEU A 384 -11.35 12.32 -0.53
N ILE A 385 -12.57 11.84 -0.22
CA ILE A 385 -13.30 12.29 0.96
C ILE A 385 -12.54 11.94 2.24
N LEU A 386 -12.12 10.68 2.39
CA LEU A 386 -11.42 10.21 3.60
C LEU A 386 -10.05 10.87 3.77
N ARG A 387 -9.35 11.22 2.68
CA ARG A 387 -8.08 11.97 2.74
C ARG A 387 -8.28 13.41 3.17
N LEU A 388 -9.36 14.06 2.73
CA LEU A 388 -9.74 15.37 3.25
C LEU A 388 -10.12 15.29 4.74
N THR A 389 -10.80 14.22 5.17
CA THR A 389 -11.08 13.96 6.60
C THR A 389 -9.81 13.82 7.43
N TRP A 390 -8.76 13.18 6.90
CA TRP A 390 -7.46 13.06 7.58
C TRP A 390 -6.84 14.45 7.87
N SER A 391 -6.95 15.40 6.95
CA SER A 391 -6.48 16.77 7.17
C SER A 391 -7.30 17.51 8.22
N VAL A 392 -8.61 17.26 8.30
CA VAL A 392 -9.49 17.82 9.35
C VAL A 392 -9.11 17.29 10.73
N LYS A 393 -8.64 16.03 10.85
CA LYS A 393 -8.15 15.44 12.11
C LYS A 393 -7.01 16.21 12.75
N LEU A 394 -6.13 16.78 11.93
CA LEU A 394 -4.95 17.53 12.37
C LEU A 394 -5.29 19.00 12.68
N SER A 395 -6.53 19.44 12.41
CA SER A 395 -7.00 20.75 12.85
C SER A 395 -7.16 20.76 14.37
N SER A 396 -6.73 21.84 15.01
CA SER A 396 -6.86 22.03 16.46
C SER A 396 -8.31 22.09 16.95
N HIS A 397 -9.27 22.34 16.04
CA HIS A 397 -10.68 22.57 16.36
C HIS A 397 -11.43 21.33 16.87
N LEU A 398 -11.08 20.12 16.39
CA LEU A 398 -11.81 18.90 16.76
C LEU A 398 -11.55 18.46 18.22
N HIS A 399 -10.50 18.98 18.86
CA HIS A 399 -10.06 18.53 20.18
C HIS A 399 -10.66 19.34 21.34
N SER A 400 -11.28 20.49 21.06
CA SER A 400 -11.84 21.37 22.09
C SER A 400 -13.21 20.93 22.62
N TYR A 401 -13.84 19.92 22.00
CA TYR A 401 -15.16 19.42 22.40
C TYR A 401 -15.05 18.07 23.12
N SER A 402 -15.75 17.93 24.24
CA SER A 402 -15.89 16.71 25.07
C SER A 402 -16.33 15.44 24.29
N GLU A 403 -16.89 15.61 23.08
CA GLU A 403 -17.25 14.54 22.14
C GLU A 403 -16.10 14.13 21.18
N GLY A 404 -14.97 14.83 21.23
CA GLY A 404 -13.84 14.67 20.31
C GLY A 404 -13.20 13.28 20.33
N ASP A 405 -13.19 12.61 21.48
CA ASP A 405 -12.57 11.28 21.63
C ASP A 405 -13.25 10.19 20.77
N LEU A 406 -14.58 10.23 20.68
CA LEU A 406 -15.35 9.30 19.83
C LEU A 406 -15.14 9.62 18.35
N ALA A 407 -15.17 10.91 18.00
CA ALA A 407 -14.94 11.35 16.63
C ALA A 407 -13.51 10.99 16.15
N ILE A 408 -12.49 11.20 16.99
CA ILE A 408 -11.10 10.84 16.69
C ILE A 408 -10.98 9.33 16.43
N PHE A 409 -11.62 8.50 17.26
CA PHE A 409 -11.64 7.05 17.06
C PHE A 409 -12.28 6.65 15.72
N TRP A 410 -13.42 7.23 15.36
CA TRP A 410 -14.06 6.95 14.07
C TRP A 410 -13.23 7.43 12.88
N ILE A 411 -12.51 8.55 13.00
CA ILE A 411 -11.59 9.01 11.96
C ILE A 411 -10.38 8.07 11.83
N GLU A 412 -9.87 7.52 12.94
CA GLU A 412 -8.81 6.49 12.92
C GLU A 412 -9.29 5.22 12.21
N LEU A 413 -10.50 4.78 12.53
CA LEU A 413 -11.10 3.64 11.85
C LEU A 413 -11.33 3.92 10.36
N ALA A 414 -11.81 5.11 10.01
CA ALA A 414 -12.03 5.51 8.62
C ALA A 414 -10.72 5.52 7.81
N GLU A 415 -9.60 5.93 8.42
CA GLU A 415 -8.28 5.87 7.82
C GLU A 415 -7.80 4.42 7.58
N LEU A 416 -8.10 3.50 8.51
CA LEU A 416 -7.84 2.07 8.30
C LEU A 416 -8.70 1.51 7.15
N VAL A 417 -9.97 1.87 7.08
CA VAL A 417 -10.89 1.44 6.00
C VAL A 417 -10.43 1.98 4.64
N ARG A 418 -10.01 3.25 4.58
CA ARG A 418 -9.45 3.86 3.36
C ARG A 418 -8.27 3.05 2.83
N ARG A 419 -7.33 2.71 3.70
CA ARG A 419 -6.13 1.97 3.31
C ARG A 419 -6.42 0.50 3.02
N TRP A 420 -7.35 -0.13 3.75
CA TRP A 420 -7.87 -1.47 3.44
C TRP A 420 -8.41 -1.53 2.00
N MET A 421 -9.26 -0.58 1.62
CA MET A 421 -9.77 -0.45 0.25
C MET A 421 -8.64 -0.23 -0.77
N TRP A 422 -7.68 0.65 -0.47
CA TRP A 422 -6.53 0.94 -1.33
C TRP A 422 -5.70 -0.30 -1.67
N VAL A 423 -5.53 -1.24 -0.73
CA VAL A 423 -4.72 -2.45 -0.91
C VAL A 423 -5.25 -3.32 -2.05
N PHE A 424 -6.57 -3.46 -2.21
CA PHE A 424 -7.15 -4.26 -3.30
C PHE A 424 -6.71 -3.76 -4.67
N ILE A 425 -6.90 -2.46 -4.93
CA ILE A 425 -6.59 -1.87 -6.23
C ILE A 425 -5.07 -1.80 -6.44
N ARG A 426 -4.29 -1.58 -5.36
CA ARG A 426 -2.82 -1.59 -5.44
C ARG A 426 -2.28 -2.96 -5.84
N ILE A 427 -2.75 -4.03 -5.21
CA ILE A 427 -2.30 -5.40 -5.54
C ILE A 427 -2.74 -5.77 -6.96
N GLU A 428 -3.98 -5.46 -7.32
CA GLU A 428 -4.48 -5.67 -8.68
C GLU A 428 -3.60 -4.98 -9.73
N TRP A 429 -3.20 -3.72 -9.48
CA TRP A 429 -2.33 -2.99 -10.37
C TRP A 429 -0.93 -3.62 -10.49
N GLU A 430 -0.37 -4.09 -9.38
CA GLU A 430 0.93 -4.78 -9.40
C GLU A 430 0.87 -6.08 -10.22
N ILE A 431 -0.21 -6.86 -10.08
CA ILE A 431 -0.44 -8.08 -10.89
C ILE A 431 -0.44 -7.75 -12.38
N ILE A 432 -1.14 -6.69 -12.78
CA ILE A 432 -1.21 -6.26 -14.18
C ILE A 432 0.17 -5.85 -14.68
N LYS A 433 0.93 -5.10 -13.88
CA LYS A 433 2.29 -4.67 -14.20
C LYS A 433 3.23 -5.85 -14.39
N GLU A 434 3.25 -6.80 -13.45
CA GLU A 434 4.09 -8.01 -13.54
C GLU A 434 3.72 -8.88 -14.75
N ARG A 435 2.42 -9.02 -15.06
CA ARG A 435 1.96 -9.74 -16.27
C ARG A 435 2.45 -9.06 -17.54
N HIS A 436 2.42 -7.74 -17.60
CA HIS A 436 2.88 -6.99 -18.76
C HIS A 436 4.39 -7.10 -18.95
N GLU A 437 5.17 -6.96 -17.88
CA GLU A 437 6.63 -7.14 -17.88
C GLU A 437 7.01 -8.56 -18.33
N THR A 438 6.34 -9.58 -17.79
CA THR A 438 6.56 -10.99 -18.16
C THR A 438 6.24 -11.26 -19.63
N ARG A 439 5.10 -10.72 -20.13
CA ARG A 439 4.72 -10.87 -21.54
C ARG A 439 5.74 -10.22 -22.46
N THR A 440 6.17 -9.00 -22.13
CA THR A 440 7.19 -8.28 -22.90
C THR A 440 8.52 -9.05 -22.92
N ALA A 441 8.97 -9.57 -21.78
CA ALA A 441 10.19 -10.38 -21.70
C ALA A 441 10.12 -11.65 -22.56
N ARG A 442 8.97 -12.35 -22.57
CA ARG A 442 8.77 -13.54 -23.41
C ARG A 442 8.84 -13.21 -24.90
N VAL A 443 8.20 -12.12 -25.33
CA VAL A 443 8.25 -11.68 -26.73
C VAL A 443 9.68 -11.34 -27.16
N TYR A 444 10.47 -10.72 -26.28
CA TYR A 444 11.89 -10.46 -26.56
C TYR A 444 12.70 -11.76 -26.66
N ASP A 445 12.48 -12.73 -25.78
CA ASP A 445 13.17 -14.03 -25.79
C ASP A 445 12.82 -14.87 -27.03
N GLU A 446 11.52 -14.93 -27.39
CA GLU A 446 11.05 -15.61 -28.60
C GLU A 446 11.61 -14.95 -29.87
N GLY A 447 11.61 -13.62 -29.93
CA GLY A 447 12.24 -12.88 -31.03
C GLY A 447 13.72 -13.21 -31.14
N HIS A 448 14.46 -13.22 -30.03
CA HIS A 448 15.90 -13.51 -30.05
C HIS A 448 16.20 -14.94 -30.50
N LYS A 449 15.40 -15.92 -30.06
CA LYS A 449 15.51 -17.32 -30.52
C LYS A 449 15.22 -17.47 -32.00
N GLN A 450 14.27 -16.70 -32.52
CA GLN A 450 13.94 -16.73 -33.94
C GLN A 450 15.05 -16.11 -34.81
N TYR A 451 15.74 -15.08 -34.33
CA TYR A 451 16.93 -14.54 -35.00
C TYR A 451 18.14 -15.49 -34.89
N ALA A 452 18.37 -16.11 -33.74
CA ALA A 452 19.48 -17.06 -33.55
C ALA A 452 19.33 -18.30 -34.45
N ASN A 453 18.12 -18.86 -34.57
CA ASN A 453 17.86 -19.98 -35.47
C ASN A 453 17.94 -19.58 -36.96
N ALA A 454 17.68 -18.31 -37.29
CA ALA A 454 17.81 -17.83 -38.67
C ALA A 454 19.29 -17.70 -39.09
N ASP A 455 20.20 -17.35 -38.17
CA ASP A 455 21.65 -17.29 -38.46
C ASP A 455 22.27 -18.69 -38.64
N ASP A 456 21.76 -19.72 -37.93
CA ASP A 456 22.22 -21.11 -38.08
C ASP A 456 21.80 -21.75 -39.43
N ASP A 457 20.71 -21.28 -40.06
CA ASP A 457 20.26 -21.73 -41.38
C ASP A 457 21.07 -21.13 -42.56
N TYR A 458 22.00 -20.19 -42.30
CA TYR A 458 22.90 -19.59 -43.29
C TYR A 458 24.37 -20.07 -43.18
N GLU A 459 24.63 -21.26 -42.63
CA GLU A 459 25.96 -21.88 -42.77
C GLU A 459 26.30 -22.10 -44.26
N MET A 460 27.29 -21.34 -44.73
CA MET A 460 27.65 -21.20 -46.15
C MET A 460 28.04 -22.52 -46.82
N ILE A 461 27.43 -22.81 -47.97
CA ILE A 461 27.91 -23.81 -48.93
C ILE A 461 29.33 -23.40 -49.36
N PRO A 462 30.37 -24.22 -49.14
CA PRO A 462 31.72 -23.89 -49.61
C PRO A 462 31.75 -23.93 -51.14
N SER A 463 32.08 -22.79 -51.76
CA SER A 463 32.39 -22.72 -53.19
C SER A 463 33.81 -23.22 -53.43
N ASP A 464 33.93 -24.48 -53.84
CA ASP A 464 35.20 -25.09 -54.19
C ASP A 464 35.70 -24.60 -55.56
N ARG A 465 36.92 -24.01 -55.56
CA ARG A 465 38.07 -24.17 -56.50
C ARG A 465 37.79 -24.31 -58.01
N SER A 466 38.60 -23.83 -58.96
CA SER A 466 39.89 -23.13 -59.03
C SER A 466 40.20 -23.01 -60.53
N GLY A 467 40.33 -21.80 -61.08
CA GLY A 467 40.78 -21.60 -62.47
C GLY A 467 42.31 -21.51 -62.53
N ASN A 468 42.97 -22.57 -63.00
CA ASN A 468 44.41 -22.56 -63.30
C ASN A 468 44.67 -21.67 -64.51
N ILE A 469 45.49 -20.64 -64.31
CA ILE A 469 46.19 -19.90 -65.36
C ILE A 469 47.64 -20.40 -65.37
N SER A 470 48.08 -20.98 -66.48
CA SER A 470 49.51 -21.12 -66.81
C SER A 470 49.68 -21.14 -68.33
N GLU A 471 50.08 -20.00 -68.88
CA GLU A 471 50.70 -19.87 -70.20
C GLU A 471 52.18 -19.50 -70.04
N THR A 472 53.03 -20.30 -70.70
CA THR A 472 54.36 -19.99 -71.26
C THR A 472 55.56 -19.70 -70.35
N GLY A 473 56.64 -20.45 -70.60
CA GLY A 473 58.00 -20.21 -70.10
C GLY A 473 58.83 -21.48 -70.04
#